data_AF-A0A136IY48-F1
#
_entry.id   AF-A0A136IY48-F1
#
_cell.length_a   1.000
_cell.length_b   1.000
_cell.length_c   1.000
_cell.angle_alpha   90.00
_cell.angle_beta   90.00
_cell.angle_gamma   90.00
#
_symmetry.space_group_name_H-M   'P 1'
#
loop_
_entity.id
_entity.type
_entity.pdbx_description
1 polymer ?
#
loop_
_entity_poly.entity_id
_entity_poly.type
_entity_poly.pdbx_seq_one_letter_code
_entity_poly.pdbx_strand_id
1 'polypeptide(L)'
;MATATTRSANHPWDKKDVFHPATIPGLGLSLKQQDLDLASLAYNALPAIEEQARLQGSKHVRALLRIIDSHDMGNVFGIHSLHRHDKVPEKTIRLEADVPGVPNMKWNRATAIDKALLTGDNMHATFFKVEGDSLVAFEFAEGASPLNGKDVPCQFIADMVRYLTEHTLTNVIAIEVGDYSKVRGTDTVASGELEVVWGPTQERFTVVVPLDHIVEGAVNPVLTGWNVKDGTLENVDADPPAGQVWAEAVVGTKKTHKVFINKSHGDEGDVTPELLQKALVDMGVIAA
;
A
#
# COMPACT_ATOMS: atom_id res chain seq x y z
N MET A 1 -8.99 16.05 -47.61
CA MET A 1 -8.03 15.22 -46.87
C MET A 1 -6.75 16.02 -46.71
N ALA A 2 -6.45 16.46 -45.49
CA ALA A 2 -5.15 16.98 -45.12
C ALA A 2 -4.82 16.34 -43.77
N THR A 3 -3.84 15.44 -43.80
CA THR A 3 -3.27 14.75 -42.64
C THR A 3 -2.62 15.76 -41.71
N ALA A 4 -3.21 15.96 -40.54
CA ALA A 4 -2.56 16.63 -39.43
C ALA A 4 -1.64 15.63 -38.73
N THR A 5 -0.39 15.57 -39.19
CA THR A 5 0.70 14.91 -38.45
C THR A 5 1.17 15.85 -37.37
N THR A 6 0.44 15.94 -36.26
CA THR A 6 1.00 16.50 -35.02
C THR A 6 1.85 15.43 -34.37
N ARG A 7 3.14 15.41 -34.69
CA ARG A 7 4.15 14.85 -33.79
C ARG A 7 4.10 15.72 -32.54
N SER A 8 3.45 15.21 -31.48
CA SER A 8 3.51 15.81 -30.16
C SER A 8 4.97 15.94 -29.74
N ALA A 9 5.30 17.06 -29.10
CA ALA A 9 6.62 17.38 -28.60
C ALA A 9 7.13 16.24 -27.69
N ASN A 10 8.45 15.97 -27.75
CA ASN A 10 9.17 14.98 -26.93
C ASN A 10 8.73 15.06 -25.46
N HIS A 11 7.83 14.17 -25.04
CA HIS A 11 7.41 14.12 -23.66
C HIS A 11 8.58 13.58 -22.83
N PRO A 12 8.80 14.01 -21.57
CA PRO A 12 9.83 13.42 -20.70
C PRO A 12 9.92 11.89 -20.72
N TRP A 13 8.80 11.16 -20.88
CA TRP A 13 8.77 9.69 -20.98
C TRP A 13 9.37 9.12 -22.30
N ASP A 14 9.44 9.93 -23.36
CA ASP A 14 10.07 9.54 -24.64
C ASP A 14 11.60 9.69 -24.61
N LYS A 15 12.14 10.33 -23.56
CA LYS A 15 13.57 10.41 -23.36
C LYS A 15 14.04 9.04 -22.84
N LYS A 16 14.96 8.45 -23.60
CA LYS A 16 15.71 7.27 -23.17
C LYS A 16 16.24 7.52 -21.75
N ASP A 17 16.03 6.55 -20.86
CA ASP A 17 16.52 6.49 -19.48
C ASP A 17 15.75 7.29 -18.42
N VAL A 18 14.69 8.04 -18.78
CA VAL A 18 13.77 8.60 -17.78
C VAL A 18 12.93 7.43 -17.24
N PHE A 19 13.00 7.17 -15.92
CA PHE A 19 12.47 5.98 -15.23
C PHE A 19 13.25 4.67 -15.38
N HIS A 20 14.57 4.73 -15.56
CA HIS A 20 15.38 3.51 -15.46
C HIS A 20 15.25 2.87 -14.05
N PRO A 21 14.83 1.60 -13.89
CA PRO A 21 14.58 0.98 -12.58
C PRO A 21 15.79 1.03 -11.66
N ALA A 22 16.98 0.78 -12.20
CA ALA A 22 18.26 0.86 -11.47
C ALA A 22 18.60 2.25 -10.88
N THR A 23 17.91 3.32 -11.29
CA THR A 23 18.14 4.67 -10.77
C THR A 23 17.06 5.14 -9.79
N ILE A 24 16.03 4.33 -9.55
CA ILE A 24 14.89 4.68 -8.69
C ILE A 24 15.18 4.23 -7.24
N PRO A 25 15.24 5.15 -6.26
CA PRO A 25 15.44 4.81 -4.85
C PRO A 25 14.36 3.84 -4.33
N GLY A 26 14.79 2.78 -3.65
CA GLY A 26 13.90 1.74 -3.12
C GLY A 26 13.45 0.70 -4.14
N LEU A 27 13.70 0.92 -5.43
CA LEU A 27 13.40 -0.05 -6.49
C LEU A 27 14.66 -0.77 -6.97
N GLY A 28 15.55 -0.05 -7.65
CA GLY A 28 16.85 -0.58 -8.10
C GLY A 28 18.06 0.16 -7.51
N LEU A 29 17.83 1.34 -6.91
CA LEU A 29 18.84 2.10 -6.20
C LEU A 29 18.59 2.01 -4.68
N SER A 30 19.64 1.83 -3.89
CA SER A 30 19.53 1.82 -2.43
C SER A 30 18.95 3.14 -1.90
N LEU A 31 18.05 3.03 -0.93
CA LEU A 31 17.48 4.18 -0.22
C LEU A 31 18.56 4.93 0.56
N LYS A 32 18.38 6.24 0.68
CA LYS A 32 19.16 7.15 1.51
C LYS A 32 18.23 7.90 2.44
N GLN A 33 18.81 8.55 3.45
CA GLN A 33 18.07 9.40 4.39
C GLN A 33 17.15 10.41 3.68
N GLN A 34 17.63 11.05 2.61
CA GLN A 34 16.87 12.04 1.85
C GLN A 34 15.62 11.44 1.19
N ASP A 35 15.67 10.18 0.78
CA ASP A 35 14.53 9.48 0.19
C ASP A 35 13.45 9.22 1.25
N LEU A 36 13.86 8.90 2.49
CA LEU A 36 12.94 8.70 3.62
C LEU A 36 12.33 10.01 4.12
N ASP A 37 13.13 11.09 4.13
CA ASP A 37 12.62 12.44 4.45
C ASP A 37 11.57 12.86 3.41
N LEU A 38 11.83 12.59 2.12
CA LEU A 38 10.87 12.83 1.05
C LEU A 38 9.64 11.92 1.15
N ALA A 39 9.80 10.66 1.53
CA ALA A 39 8.71 9.72 1.73
C ALA A 39 7.71 10.22 2.78
N SER A 40 8.21 10.75 3.91
CA SER A 40 7.37 11.33 4.97
C SER A 40 6.53 12.51 4.46
N LEU A 41 7.14 13.39 3.66
CA LEU A 41 6.45 14.52 3.03
C LEU A 41 5.41 14.07 2.00
N ALA A 42 5.78 13.12 1.13
CA ALA A 42 4.93 12.58 0.09
C ALA A 42 3.69 11.90 0.70
N TYR A 43 3.89 11.02 1.69
CA TYR A 43 2.82 10.35 2.41
C TYR A 43 1.90 11.34 3.15
N ASN A 44 2.46 12.32 3.85
CA ASN A 44 1.66 13.32 4.54
C ASN A 44 0.89 14.25 3.59
N ALA A 45 1.22 14.31 2.31
CA ALA A 45 0.50 15.06 1.29
C ALA A 45 -0.65 14.28 0.62
N LEU A 46 -0.77 12.96 0.84
CA LEU A 46 -1.81 12.13 0.26
C LEU A 46 -3.20 12.48 0.83
N PRO A 47 -4.30 12.26 0.10
CA PRO A 47 -5.65 12.38 0.67
C PRO A 47 -5.84 11.38 1.81
N ALA A 48 -6.68 11.72 2.79
CA ALA A 48 -7.09 10.74 3.78
C ALA A 48 -7.87 9.60 3.11
N ILE A 49 -7.83 8.40 3.68
CA ILE A 49 -8.50 7.23 3.09
C ILE A 49 -10.01 7.45 2.86
N GLU A 50 -10.67 8.26 3.70
CA GLU A 50 -12.08 8.60 3.56
C GLU A 50 -12.38 9.52 2.36
N GLU A 51 -11.34 10.20 1.85
CA GLU A 51 -11.39 11.10 0.71
C GLU A 51 -10.92 10.42 -0.58
N GLN A 52 -10.55 9.13 -0.54
CA GLN A 52 -10.01 8.43 -1.69
C GLN A 52 -11.03 8.22 -2.81
N ALA A 53 -10.55 8.21 -4.04
CA ALA A 53 -11.39 7.83 -5.18
C ALA A 53 -11.75 6.34 -5.09
N ARG A 54 -13.02 6.01 -5.34
CA ARG A 54 -13.44 4.61 -5.49
C ARG A 54 -13.01 4.09 -6.84
N LEU A 55 -12.10 3.10 -6.83
CA LEU A 55 -11.53 2.50 -8.04
C LEU A 55 -12.14 1.15 -8.40
N GLN A 56 -13.09 0.64 -7.60
CA GLN A 56 -13.80 -0.61 -7.90
C GLN A 56 -14.52 -0.51 -9.25
N GLY A 57 -14.37 -1.54 -10.09
CA GLY A 57 -14.89 -1.55 -11.46
C GLY A 57 -14.21 -0.60 -12.45
N SER A 58 -13.17 0.14 -12.03
CA SER A 58 -12.49 1.11 -12.90
C SER A 58 -11.80 0.41 -14.08
N LYS A 59 -12.05 0.92 -15.30
CA LYS A 59 -11.30 0.51 -16.50
C LYS A 59 -9.78 0.74 -16.37
N HIS A 60 -9.37 1.68 -15.52
CA HIS A 60 -7.96 2.01 -15.32
C HIS A 60 -7.25 0.95 -14.51
N VAL A 61 -7.91 0.37 -13.50
CA VAL A 61 -7.39 -0.80 -12.75
C VAL A 61 -7.11 -1.94 -13.73
N ARG A 62 -8.09 -2.30 -14.58
CA ARG A 62 -7.92 -3.34 -15.62
C ARG A 62 -6.75 -3.05 -16.55
N ALA A 63 -6.62 -1.82 -17.04
CA ALA A 63 -5.57 -1.46 -17.98
C ALA A 63 -4.18 -1.52 -17.35
N LEU A 64 -4.02 -1.05 -16.11
CA LEU A 64 -2.75 -1.12 -15.38
C LEU A 64 -2.36 -2.56 -15.06
N LEU A 65 -3.31 -3.41 -14.64
CA LEU A 65 -3.05 -4.83 -14.44
C LEU A 65 -2.63 -5.52 -15.75
N ARG A 66 -3.16 -5.12 -16.91
CA ARG A 66 -2.69 -5.61 -18.22
C ARG A 66 -1.26 -5.21 -18.50
N ILE A 67 -0.86 -3.99 -18.14
CA ILE A 67 0.52 -3.54 -18.31
C ILE A 67 1.44 -4.43 -17.47
N ILE A 68 1.12 -4.62 -16.18
CA ILE A 68 1.89 -5.50 -15.28
C ILE A 68 2.01 -6.93 -15.84
N ASP A 69 0.91 -7.52 -16.28
CA ASP A 69 0.89 -8.87 -16.82
C ASP A 69 1.69 -8.98 -18.13
N SER A 70 1.57 -8.00 -19.03
CA SER A 70 2.28 -8.00 -20.32
C SER A 70 3.81 -7.93 -20.21
N HIS A 71 4.32 -7.52 -19.05
CA HIS A 71 5.74 -7.47 -18.73
C HIS A 71 6.19 -8.61 -17.79
N ASP A 72 5.35 -9.63 -17.57
CA ASP A 72 5.60 -10.76 -16.66
C ASP A 72 5.85 -10.35 -15.20
N MET A 73 5.35 -9.18 -14.79
CA MET A 73 5.59 -8.57 -13.47
C MET A 73 4.51 -8.88 -12.43
N GLY A 74 3.49 -9.66 -12.78
CA GLY A 74 2.31 -9.94 -11.92
C GLY A 74 2.59 -10.70 -10.63
N ASN A 75 3.78 -11.26 -10.45
CA ASN A 75 4.19 -11.91 -9.19
C ASN A 75 4.78 -10.92 -8.17
N VAL A 76 5.05 -9.67 -8.56
CA VAL A 76 5.73 -8.69 -7.72
C VAL A 76 5.14 -7.30 -7.73
N PHE A 77 4.40 -6.94 -8.78
CA PHE A 77 3.76 -5.64 -8.88
C PHE A 77 2.25 -5.75 -8.81
N GLY A 78 1.68 -4.76 -8.12
CA GLY A 78 0.26 -4.46 -8.06
C GLY A 78 0.04 -2.96 -8.25
N ILE A 79 -1.19 -2.54 -8.01
CA ILE A 79 -1.55 -1.12 -7.90
C ILE A 79 -2.38 -0.91 -6.64
N HIS A 80 -2.29 0.29 -6.09
CA HIS A 80 -2.98 0.63 -4.87
C HIS A 80 -3.62 2.02 -4.98
N SER A 81 -4.77 2.21 -4.34
CA SER A 81 -5.43 3.51 -4.24
C SER A 81 -4.56 4.46 -3.45
N LEU A 82 -4.18 5.60 -4.01
CA LEU A 82 -3.23 6.49 -3.39
C LEU A 82 -3.89 7.28 -2.23
N HIS A 83 -3.57 6.91 -0.99
CA HIS A 83 -4.15 7.51 0.22
C HIS A 83 -3.20 7.42 1.42
N ARG A 84 -3.58 8.08 2.53
CA ARG A 84 -2.98 7.90 3.86
C ARG A 84 -4.05 7.52 4.88
N HIS A 85 -3.69 6.73 5.89
CA HIS A 85 -4.55 6.45 7.04
C HIS A 85 -4.52 7.59 8.06
N ASP A 86 -3.31 7.98 8.44
CA ASP A 86 -3.08 9.12 9.33
C ASP A 86 -1.79 9.83 8.95
N LYS A 87 -1.59 11.06 9.42
CA LYS A 87 -0.30 11.73 9.25
C LYS A 87 0.75 11.09 10.16
N VAL A 88 1.97 11.00 9.65
CA VAL A 88 3.13 10.62 10.46
C VAL A 88 3.87 11.86 10.98
N PRO A 89 4.49 11.80 12.17
CA PRO A 89 5.37 12.85 12.65
C PRO A 89 6.55 13.14 11.71
N GLU A 90 7.15 14.32 11.84
CA GLU A 90 8.39 14.63 11.14
C GLU A 90 9.48 13.58 11.43
N LYS A 91 10.30 13.28 10.43
CA LYS A 91 11.41 12.30 10.52
C LYS A 91 10.95 10.89 10.87
N THR A 92 9.71 10.56 10.52
CA THR A 92 9.19 9.19 10.60
C THR A 92 8.62 8.77 9.25
N ILE A 93 8.65 7.47 8.99
CA ILE A 93 8.05 6.82 7.81
C ILE A 93 6.95 5.87 8.25
N ARG A 94 6.10 5.46 7.31
CA ARG A 94 5.20 4.32 7.49
C ARG A 94 5.97 3.04 7.22
N LEU A 95 6.07 2.19 8.24
CA LEU A 95 6.75 0.90 8.15
C LEU A 95 5.77 -0.20 8.60
N GLU A 96 5.47 -1.11 7.68
CA GLU A 96 4.79 -2.36 7.97
C GLU A 96 5.77 -3.38 8.56
N ALA A 97 5.36 -4.04 9.64
CA ALA A 97 6.09 -5.14 10.25
C ALA A 97 5.13 -6.19 10.82
N ASP A 98 5.60 -7.42 10.98
CA ASP A 98 4.83 -8.45 11.68
C ASP A 98 4.60 -8.05 13.14
N VAL A 99 3.41 -8.36 13.67
CA VAL A 99 3.11 -8.19 15.10
C VAL A 99 3.72 -9.38 15.84
N PRO A 100 4.74 -9.19 16.70
CA PRO A 100 5.44 -10.32 17.32
C PRO A 100 4.49 -11.22 18.13
N GLY A 101 4.54 -12.52 17.88
CA GLY A 101 3.71 -13.49 18.60
C GLY A 101 2.24 -13.58 18.16
N VAL A 102 1.80 -12.77 17.19
CA VAL A 102 0.44 -12.82 16.65
C VAL A 102 0.48 -13.25 15.18
N PRO A 103 0.20 -14.53 14.87
CA PRO A 103 0.31 -15.05 13.51
C PRO A 103 -0.55 -14.28 12.51
N ASN A 104 0.02 -14.03 11.33
CA ASN A 104 -0.64 -13.36 10.20
C ASN A 104 -1.16 -11.96 10.52
N MET A 105 -0.74 -11.32 11.61
CA MET A 105 -1.08 -9.93 11.88
C MET A 105 0.15 -9.07 11.64
N LYS A 106 -0.04 -7.97 10.93
CA LYS A 106 0.96 -6.94 10.77
C LYS A 106 0.45 -5.61 11.30
N TRP A 107 1.38 -4.72 11.61
CA TRP A 107 1.07 -3.34 11.89
C TRP A 107 1.87 -2.42 10.98
N ASN A 108 1.27 -1.33 10.55
CA ASN A 108 1.95 -0.25 9.86
C ASN A 108 1.98 0.95 10.81
N ARG A 109 3.18 1.28 11.28
CA ARG A 109 3.42 2.28 12.35
C ARG A 109 4.31 3.41 11.84
N ALA A 110 4.15 4.58 12.45
CA ALA A 110 5.11 5.66 12.28
C ALA A 110 6.43 5.25 12.95
N THR A 111 7.48 5.04 12.15
CA THR A 111 8.79 4.58 12.61
C THR A 111 9.82 5.67 12.40
N ALA A 112 10.60 5.98 13.44
CA ALA A 112 11.65 6.97 13.37
C ALA A 112 12.69 6.59 12.33
N ILE A 113 13.09 7.56 11.51
CA ILE A 113 14.14 7.34 10.53
C ILE A 113 15.48 7.28 11.27
N ASP A 114 16.14 6.13 11.20
CA ASP A 114 17.49 5.96 11.71
C ASP A 114 18.40 5.25 10.69
N LYS A 115 19.68 5.14 11.05
CA LYS A 115 20.67 4.50 10.18
C LYS A 115 20.48 2.99 10.07
N ALA A 116 19.88 2.34 11.05
CA ALA A 116 19.70 0.90 11.05
C ALA A 116 18.70 0.48 9.97
N LEU A 117 17.64 1.27 9.75
CA LEU A 117 16.70 1.07 8.65
C LEU A 117 17.38 1.08 7.28
N LEU A 118 18.38 1.94 7.08
CA LEU A 118 19.11 2.09 5.81
C LEU A 118 20.20 1.03 5.58
N THR A 119 20.38 0.08 6.50
CA THR A 119 21.44 -0.93 6.40
C THR A 119 20.89 -2.31 6.05
N GLY A 120 21.55 -2.99 5.11
CA GLY A 120 21.20 -4.35 4.71
C GLY A 120 19.81 -4.46 4.11
N ASP A 121 19.14 -5.57 4.41
CA ASP A 121 17.79 -5.91 3.95
C ASP A 121 16.76 -5.68 5.07
N ASN A 122 16.95 -4.65 5.91
CA ASN A 122 16.09 -4.38 7.05
C ASN A 122 14.73 -3.82 6.65
N MET A 123 14.63 -3.19 5.47
CA MET A 123 13.37 -2.73 4.91
C MET A 123 13.41 -2.65 3.39
N HIS A 124 12.24 -2.52 2.79
CA HIS A 124 12.08 -2.21 1.37
C HIS A 124 10.88 -1.29 1.14
N ALA A 125 10.88 -0.58 0.03
CA ALA A 125 9.74 0.23 -0.40
C ALA A 125 8.63 -0.68 -0.94
N THR A 126 7.40 -0.41 -0.51
CA THR A 126 6.20 -1.15 -0.91
C THR A 126 5.32 -0.35 -1.84
N PHE A 127 5.26 0.98 -1.69
CA PHE A 127 4.42 1.83 -2.53
C PHE A 127 5.18 3.01 -3.11
N PHE A 128 4.96 3.26 -4.41
CA PHE A 128 5.59 4.33 -5.17
C PHE A 128 4.55 5.24 -5.81
N LYS A 129 4.78 6.55 -5.71
CA LYS A 129 4.01 7.59 -6.39
C LYS A 129 4.80 8.14 -7.56
N VAL A 130 4.12 8.41 -8.68
CA VAL A 130 4.68 9.20 -9.79
C VAL A 130 4.68 10.68 -9.41
N GLU A 131 5.87 11.28 -9.35
CA GLU A 131 6.06 12.70 -9.04
C GLU A 131 6.97 13.34 -10.10
N GLY A 132 6.35 14.04 -11.06
CA GLY A 132 7.06 14.57 -12.23
C GLY A 132 7.77 13.47 -13.01
N ASP A 133 9.09 13.61 -13.15
CA ASP A 133 9.96 12.67 -13.87
C ASP A 133 10.59 11.60 -12.94
N SER A 134 9.98 11.34 -11.77
CA SER A 134 10.50 10.39 -10.77
C SER A 134 9.42 9.50 -10.16
N LEU A 135 9.86 8.39 -9.56
CA LEU A 135 9.06 7.56 -8.65
C LEU A 135 9.55 7.80 -7.23
N VAL A 136 8.64 8.16 -6.34
CA VAL A 136 8.90 8.42 -4.93
C VAL A 136 8.27 7.32 -4.10
N ALA A 137 9.10 6.54 -3.42
CA ALA A 137 8.63 5.61 -2.40
C ALA A 137 8.04 6.39 -1.23
N PHE A 138 6.90 5.95 -0.69
CA PHE A 138 6.22 6.67 0.41
C PHE A 138 5.76 5.76 1.56
N GLU A 139 5.79 4.46 1.38
CA GLU A 139 5.53 3.44 2.40
C GLU A 139 6.50 2.26 2.23
N PHE A 140 6.76 1.58 3.34
CA PHE A 140 7.81 0.57 3.45
C PHE A 140 7.34 -0.64 4.26
N ALA A 141 8.00 -1.77 4.09
CA ALA A 141 7.85 -2.95 4.94
C ALA A 141 9.21 -3.44 5.44
N GLU A 142 9.21 -4.08 6.61
CA GLU A 142 10.38 -4.70 7.21
C GLU A 142 10.86 -5.90 6.37
N GLY A 143 12.17 -6.10 6.34
CA GLY A 143 12.81 -7.24 5.69
C GLY A 143 13.16 -7.02 4.22
N ALA A 144 13.63 -8.10 3.60
CA ALA A 144 14.16 -8.08 2.24
C ALA A 144 13.07 -7.80 1.20
N SER A 145 13.45 -7.05 0.15
CA SER A 145 12.54 -6.74 -0.95
C SER A 145 12.10 -8.00 -1.70
N PRO A 146 10.82 -8.12 -2.10
CA PRO A 146 10.36 -9.18 -3.00
C PRO A 146 10.96 -9.08 -4.41
N LEU A 147 11.66 -7.99 -4.71
CA LEU A 147 12.42 -7.76 -5.94
C LEU A 147 13.87 -8.27 -5.87
N ASN A 148 14.34 -8.79 -4.72
CA ASN A 148 15.71 -9.27 -4.60
C ASN A 148 15.99 -10.37 -5.65
N GLY A 149 16.99 -10.13 -6.51
CA GLY A 149 17.35 -11.01 -7.63
C GLY A 149 16.39 -10.98 -8.83
N LYS A 150 15.45 -10.03 -8.90
CA LYS A 150 14.54 -9.86 -10.05
C LYS A 150 14.91 -8.64 -10.88
N ASP A 151 15.01 -8.85 -12.19
CA ASP A 151 15.20 -7.78 -13.15
C ASP A 151 13.85 -7.11 -13.45
N VAL A 152 13.73 -5.83 -13.12
CA VAL A 152 12.57 -5.00 -13.49
C VAL A 152 12.84 -4.40 -14.88
N PRO A 153 12.02 -4.70 -15.92
CA PRO A 153 12.25 -4.14 -17.25
C PRO A 153 12.08 -2.62 -17.27
N CYS A 154 12.97 -1.88 -17.95
CA CYS A 154 12.83 -0.42 -18.09
C CYS A 154 11.52 -0.03 -18.79
N GLN A 155 11.13 -0.81 -19.81
CA GLN A 155 9.89 -0.55 -20.55
C GLN A 155 8.64 -0.72 -19.68
N PHE A 156 8.67 -1.62 -18.69
CA PHE A 156 7.56 -1.83 -17.77
C PHE A 156 7.28 -0.56 -16.95
N ILE A 157 8.29 0.01 -16.31
CA ILE A 157 8.11 1.24 -15.52
C ILE A 157 7.70 2.41 -16.41
N ALA A 158 8.32 2.54 -17.60
CA ALA A 158 7.95 3.59 -18.55
C ALA A 158 6.47 3.48 -18.99
N ASP A 159 5.98 2.27 -19.27
CA ASP A 159 4.59 2.04 -19.66
C ASP A 159 3.61 2.35 -18.52
N MET A 160 3.95 1.97 -17.28
CA MET A 160 3.15 2.29 -16.09
C MET A 160 3.05 3.80 -15.87
N VAL A 161 4.18 4.50 -15.87
CA VAL A 161 4.24 5.96 -15.66
C VAL A 161 3.52 6.71 -16.78
N ARG A 162 3.72 6.30 -18.03
CA ARG A 162 3.02 6.90 -19.18
C ARG A 162 1.52 6.76 -19.02
N TYR A 163 1.03 5.56 -18.70
CA TYR A 163 -0.39 5.32 -18.52
C TYR A 163 -0.98 6.17 -17.38
N LEU A 164 -0.32 6.19 -16.21
CA LEU A 164 -0.76 6.99 -15.08
C LEU A 164 -0.82 8.49 -15.42
N THR A 165 0.14 8.99 -16.21
CA THR A 165 0.19 10.40 -16.59
C THR A 165 -0.85 10.77 -17.63
N GLU A 166 -0.94 10.02 -18.74
CA GLU A 166 -1.87 10.30 -19.85
C GLU A 166 -3.34 10.24 -19.42
N HIS A 167 -3.62 9.53 -18.33
CA HIS A 167 -4.96 9.39 -17.75
C HIS A 167 -5.17 10.21 -16.46
N THR A 168 -4.22 11.06 -16.06
CA THR A 168 -4.33 11.93 -14.86
C THR A 168 -4.55 11.13 -13.57
N LEU A 169 -3.86 9.99 -13.43
CA LEU A 169 -3.99 9.06 -12.30
C LEU A 169 -2.82 9.13 -11.31
N THR A 170 -1.82 9.98 -11.54
CA THR A 170 -0.60 10.08 -10.71
C THR A 170 -0.86 10.52 -9.26
N ASN A 171 -2.01 11.16 -9.00
CA ASN A 171 -2.48 11.50 -7.64
C ASN A 171 -3.65 10.61 -7.18
N VAL A 172 -3.86 9.47 -7.84
CA VAL A 172 -5.00 8.57 -7.58
C VAL A 172 -4.54 7.12 -7.38
N ILE A 173 -3.50 6.69 -8.10
CA ILE A 173 -3.02 5.32 -8.07
C ILE A 173 -1.52 5.29 -7.80
N ALA A 174 -1.12 4.48 -6.82
CA ALA A 174 0.25 4.10 -6.53
C ALA A 174 0.63 2.80 -7.25
N ILE A 175 1.93 2.65 -7.52
CA ILE A 175 2.53 1.39 -7.94
C ILE A 175 2.90 0.62 -6.67
N GLU A 176 2.43 -0.61 -6.54
CA GLU A 176 2.66 -1.45 -5.35
C GLU A 176 3.67 -2.54 -5.67
N VAL A 177 4.55 -2.83 -4.71
CA VAL A 177 5.54 -3.91 -4.72
C VAL A 177 5.24 -4.86 -3.56
N GLY A 178 5.03 -6.14 -3.87
CA GLY A 178 4.70 -7.19 -2.89
C GLY A 178 5.15 -8.58 -3.34
N ASP A 179 4.98 -9.60 -2.50
CA ASP A 179 5.21 -11.00 -2.88
C ASP A 179 3.89 -11.67 -3.31
N TYR A 180 3.55 -11.54 -4.60
CA TYR A 180 2.38 -12.20 -5.21
C TYR A 180 2.73 -13.55 -5.84
N SER A 181 3.93 -14.08 -5.60
CA SER A 181 4.35 -15.36 -6.18
C SER A 181 3.67 -16.57 -5.51
N LYS A 182 3.28 -16.40 -4.25
CA LYS A 182 2.60 -17.41 -3.43
C LYS A 182 1.10 -17.52 -3.72
N VAL A 183 0.58 -16.72 -4.66
CA VAL A 183 -0.83 -16.68 -5.05
C VAL A 183 -1.19 -17.85 -6.00
N ARG A 184 -0.86 -19.08 -5.62
CA ARG A 184 -1.29 -20.29 -6.34
C ARG A 184 -2.09 -21.18 -5.39
N GLY A 185 -3.42 -21.08 -5.46
CA GLY A 185 -4.34 -21.76 -4.55
C GLY A 185 -5.16 -20.73 -3.76
N THR A 186 -6.08 -21.20 -2.94
CA THR A 186 -6.97 -20.43 -2.04
C THR A 186 -6.24 -19.58 -0.98
N ASP A 187 -4.94 -19.35 -1.16
CA ASP A 187 -4.02 -18.80 -0.17
C ASP A 187 -3.76 -17.29 -0.36
N THR A 188 -4.41 -16.62 -1.33
CA THR A 188 -4.59 -15.17 -1.18
C THR A 188 -5.67 -14.90 -0.19
N VAL A 189 -5.22 -14.70 1.04
CA VAL A 189 -6.08 -14.08 2.03
C VAL A 189 -6.02 -12.60 1.78
N ALA A 190 -6.99 -12.09 1.03
CA ALA A 190 -7.26 -10.65 1.00
C ALA A 190 -7.17 -10.14 2.44
N SER A 191 -6.44 -9.06 2.69
CA SER A 191 -6.26 -8.57 4.05
C SER A 191 -7.14 -7.37 4.33
N GLY A 192 -7.69 -7.28 5.53
CA GLY A 192 -8.30 -6.11 6.11
C GLY A 192 -7.28 -5.14 6.70
N GLU A 193 -7.43 -3.85 6.45
CA GLU A 193 -6.71 -2.77 7.13
C GLU A 193 -7.61 -2.07 8.15
N LEU A 194 -7.17 -2.04 9.41
CA LEU A 194 -7.88 -1.48 10.55
C LEU A 194 -7.10 -0.31 11.11
N GLU A 195 -7.66 0.90 11.08
CA GLU A 195 -7.02 2.06 11.73
C GLU A 195 -7.20 1.96 13.24
N VAL A 196 -6.12 1.98 14.01
CA VAL A 196 -6.15 1.89 15.48
C VAL A 196 -5.70 3.21 16.10
N VAL A 197 -6.44 3.66 17.10
CA VAL A 197 -6.01 4.72 18.03
C VAL A 197 -5.86 4.10 19.41
N TRP A 198 -4.64 4.11 19.94
CA TRP A 198 -4.29 3.42 21.18
C TRP A 198 -3.90 4.38 22.31
N GLY A 199 -4.48 4.12 23.48
CA GLY A 199 -4.02 4.66 24.76
C GLY A 199 -4.10 6.18 24.90
N PRO A 200 -3.48 6.73 25.96
CA PRO A 200 -3.63 8.12 26.36
C PRO A 200 -2.77 9.05 25.52
N THR A 201 -1.69 8.51 24.94
CA THR A 201 -0.83 9.17 23.96
C THR A 201 -1.51 9.29 22.59
N GLN A 202 -2.65 8.62 22.39
CA GLN A 202 -3.40 8.61 21.13
C GLN A 202 -2.53 8.14 19.96
N GLU A 203 -1.71 7.12 20.20
CA GLU A 203 -0.88 6.53 19.15
C GLU A 203 -1.76 6.04 18.01
N ARG A 204 -1.42 6.40 16.77
CA ARG A 204 -2.15 6.05 15.56
C ARG A 204 -1.34 5.12 14.69
N PHE A 205 -1.93 3.98 14.33
CA PHE A 205 -1.32 3.00 13.43
C PHE A 205 -2.38 2.21 12.69
N THR A 206 -1.97 1.43 11.69
CA THR A 206 -2.86 0.53 10.96
C THR A 206 -2.51 -0.90 11.34
N VAL A 207 -3.50 -1.76 11.49
CA VAL A 207 -3.33 -3.20 11.65
C VAL A 207 -3.81 -3.88 10.38
N VAL A 208 -2.97 -4.74 9.81
CA VAL A 208 -3.29 -5.56 8.64
C VAL A 208 -3.53 -6.98 9.10
N VAL A 209 -4.70 -7.52 8.79
CA VAL A 209 -5.12 -8.89 9.14
C VAL A 209 -5.72 -9.59 7.94
N PRO A 210 -5.58 -10.91 7.80
CA PRO A 210 -6.37 -11.71 6.88
C PRO A 210 -7.88 -11.43 7.02
N LEU A 211 -8.59 -11.27 5.91
CA LEU A 211 -10.03 -10.98 5.91
C LEU A 211 -10.85 -12.13 6.51
N ASP A 212 -10.39 -13.37 6.38
CA ASP A 212 -11.01 -14.55 7.01
C ASP A 212 -10.80 -14.61 8.53
N HIS A 213 -9.89 -13.79 9.08
CA HIS A 213 -9.71 -13.60 10.52
C HIS A 213 -10.60 -12.47 11.07
N ILE A 214 -11.21 -11.66 10.20
CA ILE A 214 -12.18 -10.61 10.58
C ILE A 214 -13.55 -11.26 10.79
N VAL A 215 -14.21 -10.92 11.91
CA VAL A 215 -15.55 -11.42 12.21
C VAL A 215 -16.56 -10.92 11.16
N GLU A 216 -17.36 -11.83 10.60
CA GLU A 216 -18.37 -11.49 9.59
C GLU A 216 -19.31 -10.38 10.08
N GLY A 217 -19.47 -9.33 9.28
CA GLY A 217 -20.33 -8.18 9.59
C GLY A 217 -19.76 -7.21 10.63
N ALA A 218 -18.57 -7.47 11.20
CA ALA A 218 -17.90 -6.52 12.08
C ALA A 218 -17.41 -5.27 11.32
N VAL A 219 -17.14 -5.41 10.02
CA VAL A 219 -16.60 -4.34 9.17
C VAL A 219 -17.27 -4.30 7.79
N ASN A 220 -17.30 -3.12 7.16
CA ASN A 220 -17.64 -3.00 5.72
C ASN A 220 -16.34 -2.78 4.91
N PRO A 221 -15.86 -3.78 4.15
CA PRO A 221 -14.61 -3.67 3.42
C PRO A 221 -14.71 -2.71 2.21
N VAL A 222 -13.66 -1.92 1.97
CA VAL A 222 -13.45 -1.10 0.77
C VAL A 222 -12.14 -1.51 0.11
N LEU A 223 -12.19 -1.94 -1.13
CA LEU A 223 -11.00 -2.40 -1.86
C LEU A 223 -10.01 -1.26 -2.14
N THR A 224 -8.75 -1.42 -1.74
CA THR A 224 -7.67 -0.42 -1.93
C THR A 224 -6.49 -0.93 -2.74
N GLY A 225 -6.24 -2.25 -2.80
CA GLY A 225 -5.17 -2.86 -3.60
C GLY A 225 -5.69 -3.76 -4.73
N TRP A 226 -4.87 -3.96 -5.77
CA TRP A 226 -5.14 -4.90 -6.87
C TRP A 226 -3.84 -5.50 -7.43
N ASN A 227 -3.83 -6.81 -7.70
CA ASN A 227 -2.73 -7.48 -8.42
C ASN A 227 -3.26 -8.45 -9.48
N VAL A 228 -2.35 -8.97 -10.32
CA VAL A 228 -2.71 -9.82 -11.47
C VAL A 228 -3.23 -11.20 -11.05
N LYS A 229 -2.72 -11.74 -9.95
CA LYS A 229 -2.94 -13.15 -9.56
C LYS A 229 -4.27 -13.39 -8.87
N ASP A 230 -4.88 -12.34 -8.34
CA ASP A 230 -6.13 -12.37 -7.59
C ASP A 230 -7.42 -12.53 -8.45
N GLY A 231 -7.35 -13.29 -9.55
CA GLY A 231 -8.57 -13.70 -10.26
C GLY A 231 -9.01 -12.80 -11.41
N THR A 232 -8.04 -12.17 -12.08
CA THR A 232 -8.02 -11.86 -13.52
C THR A 232 -8.80 -10.65 -14.01
N LEU A 233 -8.26 -10.04 -15.07
CA LEU A 233 -8.74 -8.90 -15.87
C LEU A 233 -10.25 -8.87 -16.23
N GLU A 234 -10.95 -9.97 -15.98
CA GLU A 234 -12.37 -10.20 -16.25
C GLU A 234 -13.27 -9.95 -15.02
N ASN A 235 -12.76 -10.00 -13.79
CA ASN A 235 -13.55 -9.92 -12.54
C ASN A 235 -13.39 -8.62 -11.73
N VAL A 236 -12.81 -7.56 -12.31
CA VAL A 236 -12.62 -6.27 -11.62
C VAL A 236 -13.96 -5.59 -11.23
N ASP A 237 -15.08 -6.10 -11.75
CA ASP A 237 -16.44 -5.65 -11.51
C ASP A 237 -17.21 -6.50 -10.45
N ALA A 238 -16.60 -7.52 -9.82
CA ALA A 238 -17.23 -8.37 -8.80
C ALA A 238 -17.00 -7.87 -7.35
N ASP A 239 -18.03 -7.93 -6.50
CA ASP A 239 -17.94 -7.71 -5.04
C ASP A 239 -17.13 -8.84 -4.35
N PRO A 240 -16.29 -8.51 -3.34
CA PRO A 240 -14.83 -8.55 -3.43
C PRO A 240 -14.26 -9.98 -3.56
N PRO A 241 -13.16 -10.20 -4.32
CA PRO A 241 -11.81 -9.85 -3.83
C PRO A 241 -10.95 -9.09 -4.88
N ALA A 242 -9.82 -8.43 -4.56
CA ALA A 242 -8.77 -8.89 -3.65
C ALA A 242 -7.63 -7.90 -3.30
N GLY A 243 -6.78 -8.29 -2.33
CA GLY A 243 -5.45 -7.74 -2.08
C GLY A 243 -5.34 -7.08 -0.72
N GLN A 244 -5.94 -5.91 -0.59
CA GLN A 244 -6.11 -5.19 0.67
C GLN A 244 -7.48 -4.51 0.63
N VAL A 245 -8.27 -4.72 1.68
CA VAL A 245 -9.58 -4.12 1.88
C VAL A 245 -9.54 -3.34 3.17
N TRP A 246 -10.02 -2.12 3.16
CA TRP A 246 -10.08 -1.29 4.34
C TRP A 246 -11.40 -1.51 5.09
N ALA A 247 -11.38 -1.60 6.42
CA ALA A 247 -12.51 -2.03 7.23
C ALA A 247 -13.24 -0.89 7.97
N GLU A 248 -14.47 -0.56 7.55
CA GLU A 248 -15.37 0.36 8.30
C GLU A 248 -15.97 -0.34 9.50
N ALA A 249 -15.58 0.05 10.71
CA ALA A 249 -16.18 -0.45 11.95
C ALA A 249 -17.42 0.37 12.33
N VAL A 250 -18.46 -0.29 12.85
CA VAL A 250 -19.59 0.41 13.48
C VAL A 250 -19.46 0.29 14.99
N VAL A 251 -19.14 1.40 15.66
CA VAL A 251 -19.09 1.46 17.14
C VAL A 251 -20.34 2.18 17.64
N GLY A 252 -21.31 1.41 18.15
CA GLY A 252 -22.62 1.93 18.55
C GLY A 252 -23.44 2.38 17.34
N THR A 253 -23.73 3.67 17.22
CA THR A 253 -24.46 4.26 16.07
C THR A 253 -23.56 4.97 15.06
N LYS A 254 -22.24 4.99 15.29
CA LYS A 254 -21.28 5.69 14.43
C LYS A 254 -20.57 4.68 13.53
N LYS A 255 -20.61 4.95 12.22
CA LYS A 255 -19.67 4.38 11.26
C LYS A 255 -18.33 5.08 11.47
N THR A 256 -17.33 4.36 11.95
CA THR A 256 -15.98 4.87 12.16
C THR A 256 -15.03 4.09 11.26
N HIS A 257 -14.07 4.80 10.70
CA HIS A 257 -13.00 4.16 9.96
C HIS A 257 -11.91 3.61 10.92
N LYS A 258 -12.10 3.91 12.21
CA LYS A 258 -11.12 3.81 13.30
C LYS A 258 -11.64 2.91 14.38
N VAL A 259 -10.82 1.94 14.74
CA VAL A 259 -10.91 1.15 15.97
C VAL A 259 -10.30 2.01 17.09
N PHE A 260 -11.18 2.69 17.84
CA PHE A 260 -10.77 3.41 19.04
C PHE A 260 -10.69 2.44 20.22
N ILE A 261 -9.48 2.11 20.65
CA ILE A 261 -9.24 1.28 21.83
C ILE A 261 -8.96 2.22 23.00
N ASN A 262 -10.04 2.62 23.67
CA ASN A 262 -10.03 3.65 24.73
C ASN A 262 -10.67 3.15 26.04
N LYS A 263 -10.59 1.85 26.35
CA LYS A 263 -11.19 1.28 27.57
C LYS A 263 -10.22 0.42 28.36
N SER A 264 -9.82 0.95 29.52
CA SER A 264 -9.78 0.36 30.86
C SER A 264 -9.45 -1.13 31.03
N HIS A 265 -8.59 -1.72 30.20
CA HIS A 265 -7.74 -2.83 30.65
C HIS A 265 -6.53 -2.23 31.38
N GLY A 266 -6.82 -1.59 32.52
CA GLY A 266 -5.86 -1.07 33.50
C GLY A 266 -4.80 -0.09 33.00
N ASP A 267 -5.07 1.23 33.09
CA ASP A 267 -4.09 2.32 33.28
C ASP A 267 -2.75 2.27 32.48
N GLU A 268 -2.86 1.81 31.24
CA GLU A 268 -2.28 2.31 29.98
C GLU A 268 -0.78 2.64 29.90
N GLY A 269 0.02 1.61 29.57
CA GLY A 269 1.35 1.75 28.98
C GLY A 269 1.34 1.64 27.44
N ASP A 270 2.52 1.48 26.85
CA ASP A 270 2.71 1.33 25.40
C ASP A 270 1.93 0.13 24.83
N VAL A 271 1.53 0.21 23.56
CA VAL A 271 0.88 -0.91 22.85
C VAL A 271 1.81 -2.14 22.83
N THR A 272 1.27 -3.30 23.19
CA THR A 272 1.93 -4.60 23.04
C THR A 272 1.12 -5.50 22.11
N PRO A 273 1.77 -6.47 21.43
CA PRO A 273 1.09 -7.46 20.61
C PRO A 273 -0.09 -8.15 21.29
N GLU A 274 0.10 -8.62 22.53
CA GLU A 274 -0.90 -9.36 23.28
C GLU A 274 -2.10 -8.49 23.67
N LEU A 275 -1.84 -7.23 24.08
CA LEU A 275 -2.91 -6.29 24.41
C LEU A 275 -3.69 -5.90 23.17
N LEU A 276 -3.01 -5.68 22.04
CA LEU A 276 -3.65 -5.36 20.77
C LEU A 276 -4.57 -6.50 20.31
N GLN A 277 -4.06 -7.72 20.25
CA GLN A 277 -4.86 -8.88 19.85
C GLN A 277 -6.07 -9.06 20.77
N LYS A 278 -5.86 -9.02 22.09
CA LYS A 278 -6.94 -9.16 23.07
C LYS A 278 -8.01 -8.09 22.87
N ALA A 279 -7.61 -6.83 22.65
CA ALA A 279 -8.55 -5.75 22.45
C ALA A 279 -9.37 -5.90 21.16
N LEU A 280 -8.75 -6.31 20.05
CA LEU A 280 -9.47 -6.56 18.79
C LEU A 280 -10.46 -7.73 18.91
N VAL A 281 -10.12 -8.77 19.68
CA VAL A 281 -11.02 -9.90 20.00
C VAL A 281 -12.17 -9.45 20.91
N ASP A 282 -11.89 -8.74 21.99
CA ASP A 282 -12.90 -8.24 22.94
C ASP A 282 -13.91 -7.30 22.24
N MET A 283 -13.46 -6.56 21.23
CA MET A 283 -14.31 -5.70 20.40
C MET A 283 -15.09 -6.46 19.34
N GLY A 284 -14.84 -7.77 19.17
CA GLY A 284 -15.48 -8.59 18.14
C GLY A 284 -15.06 -8.23 16.72
N VAL A 285 -13.88 -7.62 16.54
CA VAL A 285 -13.35 -7.25 15.21
C VAL A 285 -12.67 -8.44 14.55
N ILE A 286 -11.89 -9.20 15.32
CA ILE A 286 -11.22 -10.42 14.86
C ILE A 286 -11.63 -11.62 15.73
N ALA A 287 -11.52 -12.82 15.17
CA ALA A 287 -11.74 -14.07 15.90
C ALA A 287 -10.65 -14.31 16.97
N ALA A 288 -11.01 -15.04 18.03
CA ALA A 288 -10.11 -15.44 19.12
C ALA A 288 -9.17 -16.58 18.73
#